data_AF-A0A0Q9Q058-F1
#
_entry.id   AF-A0A0Q9Q058-F1
#
_cell.length_a   1.000
_cell.length_b   1.000
_cell.length_c   1.000
_cell.angle_alpha   90.00
_cell.angle_beta   90.00
_cell.angle_gamma   90.00
#
_symmetry.space_group_name_H-M   'P 1'
#
loop_
_entity.id
_entity.type
_entity.pdbx_description
1 polymer ?
#
loop_
_entity_poly.entity_id
_entity_poly.type
_entity_poly.pdbx_seq_one_letter_code
_entity_poly.pdbx_strand_id
1 'polypeptide(L)'
;MIGMIVVRTTRMKGWDIMFSLNLMCSKCLHEGKYSITRLVEEIDYWRLFCENCKYELLAVSPSDREKMIQGIALTEKYTPDILNAYKYLDKDTPSKIEFGRIKDED
;
A
#
# COMPACT_ATOMS: atom_id res chain seq x y z
N MET A 1 15.13 -29.11 11.65
CA MET A 1 14.26 -28.34 12.56
C MET A 1 13.94 -27.02 11.91
N ILE A 2 12.79 -26.90 11.23
CA ILE A 2 12.36 -25.65 10.62
C ILE A 2 11.43 -24.99 11.65
N GLY A 3 11.92 -23.94 12.30
CA GLY A 3 11.17 -23.17 13.27
C GLY A 3 10.01 -22.47 12.57
N MET A 4 8.80 -22.94 12.81
CA MET A 4 7.57 -22.33 12.31
C MET A 4 7.29 -21.09 13.17
N ILE A 5 7.83 -19.93 12.79
CA ILE A 5 7.49 -18.66 13.43
C ILE A 5 6.08 -18.30 12.95
N VAL A 6 5.11 -18.57 13.82
CA VAL A 6 3.73 -18.10 13.66
C VAL A 6 3.75 -16.59 13.80
N VAL A 7 3.83 -15.88 12.68
CA VAL A 7 3.54 -14.45 12.62
C VAL A 7 2.07 -14.30 13.00
N ARG A 8 1.80 -13.98 14.26
CA ARG A 8 0.47 -13.59 14.72
C ARG A 8 0.06 -12.37 13.92
N THR A 9 -0.72 -12.57 12.86
CA THR A 9 -1.45 -11.51 12.19
C THR A 9 -2.45 -10.96 13.20
N THR A 10 -2.07 -9.93 13.93
CA THR A 10 -3.01 -9.15 14.74
C THR A 10 -4.10 -8.69 13.78
N ARG A 11 -5.31 -9.22 13.99
CA ARG A 11 -6.49 -8.93 13.19
C ARG A 11 -6.83 -7.45 13.40
N MET A 12 -6.31 -6.59 12.53
CA MET A 12 -6.57 -5.16 12.56
C MET A 12 -7.99 -4.94 12.06
N LYS A 13 -8.93 -4.79 13.00
CA LYS A 13 -10.32 -4.47 12.72
C LYS A 13 -10.39 -2.98 12.38
N GLY A 14 -10.77 -2.66 11.14
CA GLY A 14 -11.30 -1.32 10.84
C GLY A 14 -11.15 -0.88 9.40
N TRP A 15 -10.09 -1.29 8.69
CA TRP A 15 -9.81 -0.76 7.36
C TRP A 15 -9.20 -1.86 6.48
N ASP A 16 -10.00 -2.42 5.57
CA ASP A 16 -9.51 -3.13 4.39
C ASP A 16 -8.87 -2.12 3.43
N ILE A 17 -7.85 -1.36 3.87
CA ILE A 17 -6.89 -0.77 2.94
C ILE A 17 -6.11 -1.96 2.40
N MET A 18 -6.75 -2.64 1.45
CA MET A 18 -6.19 -3.78 0.76
C MET A 18 -5.10 -3.20 -0.12
N PHE A 19 -3.88 -3.09 0.43
CA PHE A 19 -2.66 -2.79 -0.30
C PHE A 19 -2.44 -3.92 -1.30
N SER A 20 -3.17 -3.82 -2.40
CA SER A 20 -3.19 -4.78 -3.48
C SER A 20 -2.30 -4.24 -4.59
N LEU A 21 -1.27 -5.01 -4.89
CA LEU A 21 -0.29 -4.75 -5.93
C LEU A 21 -0.72 -5.53 -7.16
N ASN A 22 -0.93 -4.86 -8.29
CA ASN A 22 -1.07 -5.54 -9.57
C ASN A 22 0.33 -5.66 -10.16
N LEU A 23 0.80 -6.90 -10.32
CA LEU A 23 2.14 -7.19 -10.82
C LEU A 23 2.03 -8.20 -11.96
N MET A 24 2.81 -7.96 -13.01
CA MET A 24 3.01 -8.93 -14.09
C MET A 24 4.32 -9.65 -13.86
N CYS A 25 4.28 -10.99 -13.87
CA CYS A 25 5.49 -11.80 -13.75
C CYS A 25 6.33 -11.68 -15.01
N SER A 26 7.57 -11.20 -14.89
CA SER A 26 8.50 -11.09 -16.03
C SER A 26 8.84 -12.45 -16.67
N LYS A 27 8.69 -13.56 -15.92
CA LYS A 27 9.09 -14.90 -16.37
C LYS A 27 7.99 -15.67 -17.09
N CYS A 28 6.73 -15.50 -16.70
CA CYS A 28 5.60 -16.23 -17.31
C CYS A 28 4.47 -15.32 -17.80
N LEU A 29 4.66 -13.99 -17.73
CA LEU A 29 3.72 -12.95 -18.13
C LEU A 29 2.34 -13.03 -17.44
N HIS A 30 2.23 -13.84 -16.39
CA HIS A 30 1.03 -13.92 -15.58
C HIS A 30 0.84 -12.61 -14.81
N GLU A 31 -0.29 -11.97 -15.04
CA GLU A 31 -0.74 -10.84 -14.25
C GLU A 31 -1.51 -11.34 -13.03
N GLY A 32 -1.13 -10.84 -11.86
CA GLY A 32 -1.76 -11.20 -10.59
C GLY A 32 -2.01 -9.98 -9.71
N LYS A 33 -3.04 -10.08 -8.88
CA LYS A 33 -3.36 -9.11 -7.84
C LYS A 33 -2.92 -9.68 -6.49
N TYR A 34 -1.88 -9.07 -5.92
CA TYR A 34 -1.21 -9.57 -4.72
C TYR A 34 -1.50 -8.65 -3.54
N SER A 35 -1.95 -9.21 -2.42
CA SER A 35 -2.00 -8.46 -1.16
C SER A 35 -0.61 -8.39 -0.56
N ILE A 36 -0.24 -7.25 0.02
CA ILE A 36 1.00 -7.10 0.81
C ILE A 36 1.09 -8.11 1.95
N THR A 37 -0.07 -8.59 2.45
CA THR A 37 -0.15 -9.64 3.47
C THR A 37 0.31 -11.02 3.00
N ARG A 38 0.53 -11.21 1.68
CA ARG A 38 1.05 -12.45 1.10
C ARG A 38 2.58 -12.50 1.02
N LEU A 39 3.27 -11.45 1.49
CA LEU A 39 4.72 -11.48 1.64
C LEU A 39 5.11 -12.56 2.65
N VAL A 40 6.07 -13.41 2.27
CA VAL A 40 6.63 -14.46 3.12
C VAL A 40 8.01 -14.02 3.60
N GLU A 41 8.28 -14.19 4.88
CA GLU A 41 9.60 -13.89 5.46
C GLU A 41 10.56 -15.06 5.19
N GLU A 42 11.62 -14.79 4.42
CA GLU A 42 12.64 -15.76 4.04
C GLU A 42 14.02 -15.09 4.02
N ILE A 43 14.94 -15.61 4.85
CA ILE A 43 16.33 -15.16 4.98
C ILE A 43 16.38 -13.63 5.25
N ASP A 44 15.62 -13.17 6.25
CA ASP A 44 15.49 -11.76 6.64
C ASP A 44 14.84 -10.82 5.59
N TYR A 45 14.38 -11.33 4.44
CA TYR A 45 13.64 -10.54 3.46
C TYR A 45 12.16 -10.90 3.47
N TRP A 46 11.31 -9.92 3.18
CA TRP A 46 9.92 -10.15 2.83
C TRP A 46 9.81 -10.35 1.31
N ARG A 47 9.45 -11.55 0.88
CA ARG A 47 9.43 -11.95 -0.52
C ARG A 47 8.02 -12.21 -1.02
N LEU A 48 7.74 -11.81 -2.25
CA LEU A 48 6.53 -12.14 -2.98
C LEU A 48 6.89 -12.99 -4.19
N PHE A 49 6.17 -14.09 -4.38
CA PHE A 49 6.38 -14.98 -5.50
C PHE A 49 5.15 -15.02 -6.42
N CYS A 50 5.41 -15.19 -7.71
CA CYS A 50 4.37 -15.41 -8.70
C CYS A 50 3.59 -16.68 -8.36
N GLU A 51 2.26 -16.59 -8.33
CA GLU A 51 1.40 -17.74 -8.04
C GLU A 51 1.57 -18.87 -9.06
N ASN A 52 1.73 -18.51 -10.34
CA ASN A 52 1.82 -19.43 -11.46
C ASN A 52 3.16 -20.17 -11.53
N CYS A 53 4.29 -19.43 -11.49
CA CYS A 53 5.61 -20.03 -11.74
C CYS A 53 6.60 -19.96 -10.56
N LYS A 54 6.17 -19.42 -9.42
CA LYS A 54 7.00 -19.22 -8.21
C LYS A 54 8.24 -18.35 -8.40
N TYR A 55 8.34 -17.63 -9.52
CA TYR A 55 9.38 -16.63 -9.72
C TYR A 55 9.21 -15.46 -8.74
N GLU A 56 10.32 -14.97 -8.19
CA GLU A 56 10.32 -13.83 -7.27
C GLU A 56 9.85 -12.56 -7.99
N LEU A 57 8.83 -11.92 -7.45
CA LEU A 57 8.26 -10.67 -7.96
C LEU A 57 8.73 -9.45 -7.19
N LEU A 58 8.99 -9.62 -5.89
CA LEU A 58 9.41 -8.54 -5.00
C LEU A 58 10.24 -9.13 -3.86
N ALA A 59 11.31 -8.45 -3.49
CA ALA A 59 12.04 -8.67 -2.25
C ALA A 59 12.16 -7.33 -1.51
N VAL A 60 11.70 -7.31 -0.26
CA VAL A 60 11.71 -6.13 0.61
C VAL A 60 12.71 -6.38 1.73
N SER A 61 13.67 -5.47 1.87
CA SER A 61 14.69 -5.52 2.91
C SER A 61 14.08 -5.26 4.30
N PRO A 62 14.76 -5.65 5.41
CA PRO A 62 14.31 -5.30 6.75
C PRO A 62 14.08 -3.80 6.96
N SER A 63 14.98 -2.96 6.44
CA SER A 63 14.89 -1.50 6.62
C SER A 63 13.71 -0.91 5.83
N ASP A 64 13.45 -1.41 4.63
CA ASP A 64 12.30 -0.95 3.84
C ASP A 64 10.99 -1.49 4.39
N ARG A 65 10.98 -2.71 4.95
CA ARG A 65 9.85 -3.27 5.71
C ARG A 65 9.48 -2.36 6.88
N GLU A 66 10.45 -1.90 7.67
CA GLU A 66 10.19 -0.99 8.79
C GLU A 66 9.57 0.32 8.32
N LYS A 67 10.09 0.91 7.24
CA LYS A 67 9.51 2.13 6.64
C LYS A 67 8.08 1.89 6.14
N MET A 68 7.82 0.73 5.53
CA MET A 68 6.48 0.37 5.06
C MET A 68 5.50 0.24 6.23
N ILE A 69 5.90 -0.45 7.31
CA ILE A 69 5.08 -0.58 8.53
C ILE A 69 4.81 0.79 9.16
N GLN A 70 5.83 1.65 9.25
CA GLN A 70 5.67 3.02 9.75
C GLN A 70 4.72 3.84 8.87
N GLY A 71 4.84 3.73 7.54
CA GLY A 71 3.96 4.39 6.58
C GLY A 71 2.50 3.95 6.72
N ILE A 72 2.26 2.65 6.90
CA ILE A 72 0.93 2.10 7.18
C ILE A 72 0.39 2.68 8.49
N ALA A 73 1.17 2.65 9.58
CA ALA A 73 0.74 3.17 10.87
C ALA A 73 0.43 4.68 10.83
N LEU A 74 1.22 5.48 10.10
CA LEU A 74 0.96 6.89 9.88
C LEU A 74 -0.34 7.09 9.08
N THR A 75 -0.52 6.31 8.01
CA THR A 75 -1.74 6.36 7.19
C THR A 75 -2.98 6.05 8.03
N GLU A 76 -2.94 5.01 8.86
CA GLU A 76 -4.03 4.65 9.76
C GLU A 76 -4.33 5.71 10.81
N LYS A 77 -3.27 6.34 11.33
CA LYS A 77 -3.41 7.41 12.33
C LYS A 77 -4.06 8.66 11.75
N TYR A 78 -3.67 9.08 10.55
CA TYR A 78 -4.05 10.39 10.02
C TYR A 78 -5.20 10.35 8.99
N THR A 79 -5.46 9.22 8.35
CA THR A 79 -6.57 9.11 7.37
C THR A 79 -7.94 9.43 7.97
N PRO A 80 -8.30 8.96 9.18
CA PRO A 80 -9.58 9.33 9.79
C PRO A 80 -9.73 10.83 10.01
N ASP A 81 -8.65 11.51 10.43
CA ASP A 81 -8.65 12.96 10.66
C ASP A 81 -8.85 13.72 9.35
N ILE A 82 -8.17 13.29 8.28
CA ILE A 82 -8.36 13.84 6.93
C ILE A 82 -9.81 13.64 6.50
N LEU A 83 -10.35 12.42 6.60
CA LEU A 83 -11.73 12.17 6.19
C LEU A 83 -12.73 12.96 7.02
N ASN A 84 -12.50 13.13 8.32
CA ASN A 84 -13.33 13.94 9.19
C ASN A 84 -13.28 15.43 8.81
N ALA A 85 -12.12 15.95 8.45
CA ALA A 85 -11.98 17.33 7.95
C ALA A 85 -12.81 17.56 6.68
N TYR A 86 -12.90 16.55 5.80
CA TYR A 86 -13.67 16.64 4.56
C TYR A 86 -15.14 16.22 4.71
N LYS A 87 -15.53 15.55 5.81
CA LYS A 87 -16.89 15.05 6.07
C LYS A 87 -17.94 16.16 6.17
N TYR A 88 -17.52 17.40 6.43
CA TYR A 88 -18.40 18.57 6.56
C TYR A 88 -18.38 19.50 5.33
N LEU A 89 -17.69 19.11 4.23
CA LEU A 89 -17.60 19.92 3.00
C LEU A 89 -18.86 19.89 2.12
N ASP A 90 -19.87 19.09 2.48
CA ASP A 90 -21.18 19.02 1.80
C ASP A 90 -22.09 20.24 2.06
N LYS A 91 -21.60 21.28 2.73
CA LYS A 91 -22.30 22.57 2.86
C LYS A 91 -21.37 23.68 2.39
N ASP A 92 -21.54 24.07 1.12
CA ASP A 92 -20.97 25.27 0.51
C ASP A 92 -19.49 25.54 0.84
N THR A 93 -18.58 24.72 0.31
CA THR A 93 -17.19 25.17 0.23
C THR A 93 -16.91 25.93 -1.07
N PRO A 94 -16.45 27.19 -0.99
CA PRO A 94 -16.07 27.95 -2.16
C PRO A 94 -14.64 27.54 -2.57
N SER A 95 -14.44 26.28 -2.97
CA SER A 95 -13.22 25.87 -3.67
C SER A 95 -13.39 26.04 -5.19
N LYS A 96 -13.95 27.19 -5.61
CA LYS A 96 -13.73 27.71 -6.96
C LYS A 96 -12.38 28.43 -7.00
N ILE A 97 -11.30 27.68 -6.88
CA ILE A 97 -10.01 28.18 -7.37
C ILE A 97 -10.07 28.02 -8.89
N GLU A 98 -10.67 29.00 -9.56
CA GLU A 98 -10.48 29.15 -11.00
C GLU A 98 -9.08 29.74 -11.19
N PHE A 99 -8.15 28.91 -11.68
CA PHE A 99 -6.88 29.41 -12.18
C PHE A 99 -7.18 30.28 -13.41
N GLY A 100 -7.22 31.60 -13.19
CA GLY A 100 -7.30 32.56 -14.28
C GLY A 100 -6.12 32.33 -15.23
N ARG A 101 -6.40 32.24 -16.53
CA ARG A 101 -5.34 32.20 -17.55
C ARG A 101 -4.50 33.47 -17.40
N ILE A 102 -3.21 33.30 -17.20
CA ILE A 102 -2.23 34.37 -17.40
C ILE A 102 -2.34 34.73 -18.89
N LYS A 103 -2.67 35.99 -19.19
CA LYS A 103 -2.63 36.48 -20.56
C LYS A 103 -1.16 36.64 -20.93
N ASP A 104 -0.77 36.09 -22.07
CA ASP A 104 0.51 36.44 -22.68
C ASP A 104 0.43 37.91 -23.12
N GLU A 105 1.38 38.72 -22.67
CA GLU A 105 1.54 40.10 -23.13
C GLU A 105 2.20 40.08 -24.52
N ASP A 106 1.61 40.82 -25.46
CA ASP A 106 2.04 40.99 -26.85
C ASP A 106 3.45 41.58 -27.01
#